data_AF-A0A0M8PHX6-F1
#
_entry.id   AF-A0A0M8PHX6-F1
#
_cell.length_a   1.000
_cell.length_b   1.000
_cell.length_c   1.000
_cell.angle_alpha   90.00
_cell.angle_beta   90.00
_cell.angle_gamma   90.00
#
_symmetry.space_group_name_H-M   'P 1'
#
loop_
_entity.id
_entity.type
_entity.pdbx_description
1 polymer ?
#
loop_
_entity_poly.entity_id
_entity_poly.type
_entity_poly.pdbx_seq_one_letter_code
_entity_poly.pdbx_strand_id
1 'polypeptide(L)'
;MSVALVRVSCAAGWFRDERVSRRLDGVLRYEDLEPCLAELLDRSALRHSARVAAVDRSGNALTYGQMWSAAARVAGGLLDQGVGPADRVVVHCPNGFRWLYAFLGVVLAGGVPVLPDPTCSDPELEWIAEDSGAVLTLDGQLPDGVAFLDEGAAPDELAVLYYVRKRGGGLHGVELTNENILSTIEAVVHAMDLTAEGARTVLTAPLSTAAGSAVQLLPTLAAGGTVVAAGARGVRVPWRHLRASFPAARCVRGWGVAETGGIGLLLPTDQRAAHPRSVGVPFGGMEVALLGPAADRGEGELLCRGPSVARRYWNDPEATA
;
A
#
# COMPACT_ATOMS: atom_id res chain seq x y z
N MET A 1 22.34 -15.45 20.71
CA MET A 1 22.05 -15.16 19.29
C MET A 1 22.61 -13.77 19.01
N SER A 2 23.45 -13.56 17.99
CA SER A 2 24.01 -12.25 17.66
C SER A 2 23.11 -11.50 16.67
N VAL A 3 23.15 -10.17 16.73
CA VAL A 3 22.48 -9.27 15.77
C VAL A 3 23.53 -8.33 15.19
N ALA A 4 23.51 -8.16 13.87
CA ALA A 4 24.38 -7.21 13.16
C ALA A 4 23.52 -6.25 12.32
N LEU A 5 23.58 -4.95 12.62
CA LEU A 5 22.94 -3.93 11.79
C LEU A 5 23.63 -3.89 10.42
N VAL A 6 22.85 -4.00 9.35
CA VAL A 6 23.40 -3.95 8.00
C VAL A 6 23.36 -2.51 7.50
N ARG A 7 24.52 -1.88 7.44
CA ARG A 7 24.68 -0.58 6.76
C ARG A 7 25.00 -0.84 5.30
N VAL A 8 24.00 -0.69 4.42
CA VAL A 8 24.22 -0.72 2.97
C VAL A 8 24.03 0.69 2.43
N SER A 9 25.10 1.28 1.91
CA SER A 9 25.02 2.56 1.19
C SER A 9 24.64 2.32 -0.26
N CYS A 10 23.64 3.04 -0.77
CA CYS A 10 23.38 3.14 -2.19
C CYS A 10 24.11 4.34 -2.78
N ALA A 11 24.80 4.17 -3.91
CA ALA A 11 25.40 5.31 -4.64
C ALA A 11 24.35 6.13 -5.41
N ALA A 12 23.13 5.61 -5.60
CA ALA A 12 22.05 6.32 -6.26
C ALA A 12 21.51 7.42 -5.35
N GLY A 13 21.89 8.67 -5.62
CA GLY A 13 21.52 9.82 -4.77
C GLY A 13 20.00 10.04 -4.61
N TRP A 14 19.20 9.71 -5.63
CA TRP A 14 17.73 9.83 -5.57
C TRP A 14 17.08 8.87 -4.56
N PHE A 15 17.80 7.84 -4.09
CA PHE A 15 17.28 6.90 -3.09
C PHE A 15 17.31 7.48 -1.67
N ARG A 16 18.15 8.48 -1.44
CA ARG A 16 18.31 9.11 -0.15
C ARG A 16 17.17 10.09 0.05
N ASP A 17 16.41 9.90 1.12
CA ASP A 17 15.33 10.79 1.52
C ASP A 17 15.74 11.51 2.80
N GLU A 18 15.92 12.83 2.73
CA GLU A 18 16.36 13.65 3.86
C GLU A 18 15.20 14.05 4.79
N ARG A 19 13.95 13.73 4.41
CA ARG A 19 12.73 14.01 5.19
C ARG A 19 12.46 12.98 6.29
N VAL A 20 13.38 12.03 6.46
CA VAL A 20 13.28 10.97 7.46
C VAL A 20 14.28 11.24 8.58
N SER A 21 13.79 11.27 9.83
CA SER A 21 14.61 11.49 11.02
C SER A 21 14.39 10.40 12.07
N ARG A 22 15.39 10.20 12.93
CA ARG A 22 15.30 9.24 14.04
C ARG A 22 14.50 9.85 15.18
N ARG A 23 13.39 9.21 15.55
CA ARG A 23 12.59 9.57 16.72
C ARG A 23 13.16 8.96 18.00
N LEU A 24 12.61 9.36 19.16
CA LEU A 24 13.08 8.96 20.49
C LEU A 24 13.02 7.45 20.74
N ASP A 25 12.07 6.75 20.11
CA ASP A 25 11.96 5.29 20.15
C ASP A 25 13.03 4.57 19.31
N GLY A 26 13.91 5.34 18.65
CA GLY A 26 14.92 4.79 17.78
C GLY A 26 14.31 4.13 16.54
N VAL A 27 13.18 4.63 16.02
CA VAL A 27 12.65 4.33 14.67
C VAL A 27 12.83 5.56 13.76
N LEU A 28 13.19 5.35 12.50
CA LEU A 28 13.25 6.42 11.49
C LEU A 28 11.81 6.71 11.05
N ARG A 29 11.40 7.99 11.02
CA ARG A 29 10.07 8.40 10.60
C ARG A 29 10.11 9.65 9.73
N TYR A 30 9.12 9.80 8.87
CA TYR A 30 8.86 11.06 8.17
C TYR A 30 8.41 12.15 9.15
N GLU A 31 8.80 13.39 8.90
CA GLU A 31 8.46 14.53 9.77
C GLU A 31 7.16 15.24 9.37
N ASP A 32 6.87 15.31 8.07
CA ASP A 32 5.81 16.13 7.49
C ASP A 32 4.73 15.27 6.79
N LEU A 33 4.27 14.22 7.46
CA LEU A 33 3.12 13.45 6.96
C LEU A 33 1.82 14.21 7.27
N GLU A 34 0.84 14.09 6.37
CA GLU A 34 -0.55 14.41 6.72
C GLU A 34 -1.02 13.50 7.88
N PRO A 35 -2.04 13.88 8.67
CA PRO A 35 -2.51 13.08 9.81
C PRO A 35 -3.01 11.68 9.41
N CYS A 36 -3.74 11.58 8.30
CA CYS A 36 -4.32 10.32 7.84
C CYS A 36 -4.40 10.19 6.31
N LEU A 37 -4.70 8.97 5.85
CA LEU A 37 -4.86 8.65 4.44
C LEU A 37 -5.98 9.46 3.78
N ALA A 38 -7.10 9.69 4.47
CA ALA A 38 -8.22 10.45 3.95
C ALA A 38 -7.82 11.89 3.63
N GLU A 39 -7.12 12.57 4.55
CA GLU A 39 -6.65 13.95 4.35
C GLU A 39 -5.64 14.09 3.21
N LEU A 40 -4.68 13.16 3.11
CA LEU A 40 -3.73 13.16 2.00
C LEU A 40 -4.45 13.06 0.64
N LEU A 41 -5.41 12.14 0.55
CA LEU A 41 -6.15 11.91 -0.69
C LEU A 41 -7.14 13.04 -1.01
N ASP A 42 -7.74 13.67 0.00
CA ASP A 42 -8.61 14.85 -0.19
C ASP A 42 -7.82 16.01 -0.80
N ARG A 43 -6.64 16.30 -0.23
CA ARG A 43 -5.75 17.35 -0.75
C ARG A 43 -5.31 17.06 -2.18
N SER A 44 -4.97 15.81 -2.49
CA SER A 44 -4.65 15.40 -3.87
C SER A 44 -5.85 15.57 -4.81
N ALA A 45 -7.03 15.10 -4.39
CA ALA A 45 -8.25 15.16 -5.18
C ALA A 45 -8.68 16.60 -5.49
N LEU A 46 -8.58 17.50 -4.51
CA LEU A 46 -8.85 18.93 -4.68
C LEU A 46 -7.82 19.58 -5.63
N ARG A 47 -6.53 19.37 -5.39
CA ARG A 47 -5.44 19.95 -6.19
C ARG A 47 -5.49 19.49 -7.65
N HIS A 48 -5.87 18.24 -7.89
CA HIS A 48 -5.82 17.61 -9.20
C HIS A 48 -7.19 17.29 -9.78
N SER A 49 -8.26 17.94 -9.30
CA SER A 49 -9.66 17.61 -9.59
C SER A 49 -10.00 17.35 -11.06
N ALA A 50 -9.44 18.15 -11.99
CA ALA A 50 -9.66 18.02 -13.43
C ALA A 50 -8.75 16.99 -14.14
N ARG A 51 -7.72 16.47 -13.48
CA ARG A 51 -6.80 15.47 -14.06
C ARG A 51 -7.43 14.08 -14.05
N VAL A 52 -6.98 13.21 -14.96
CA VAL A 52 -7.37 11.81 -14.98
C VAL A 52 -6.68 11.05 -13.84
N ALA A 53 -7.47 10.52 -12.91
CA ALA A 53 -7.00 9.69 -11.80
C ALA A 53 -6.84 8.22 -12.23
N ALA A 54 -7.82 7.69 -12.97
CA ALA A 54 -7.84 6.29 -13.33
C ALA A 54 -8.33 6.05 -14.76
N VAL A 55 -7.80 5.02 -15.41
CA VAL A 55 -8.23 4.53 -16.73
C VAL A 55 -8.47 3.03 -16.67
N ASP A 56 -9.63 2.57 -17.15
CA ASP A 56 -9.96 1.15 -17.22
C ASP A 56 -9.43 0.48 -18.51
N ARG A 57 -9.65 -0.84 -18.64
CA ARG A 57 -9.21 -1.61 -19.81
C ARG A 57 -9.90 -1.20 -21.12
N SER A 58 -11.09 -0.62 -21.03
CA SER A 58 -11.89 -0.16 -22.17
C SER A 58 -11.48 1.24 -22.61
N GLY A 59 -10.55 1.89 -21.89
CA GLY A 59 -10.12 3.25 -22.15
C GLY A 59 -11.03 4.31 -21.53
N ASN A 60 -12.01 3.92 -20.71
CA ASN A 60 -12.80 4.89 -19.97
C ASN A 60 -11.90 5.54 -18.92
N ALA A 61 -12.01 6.86 -18.80
CA ALA A 61 -11.22 7.67 -17.90
C ALA A 61 -12.11 8.27 -16.81
N LEU A 62 -11.55 8.38 -15.61
CA LEU A 62 -12.15 8.97 -14.44
C LEU A 62 -11.24 10.09 -13.93
N THR A 63 -11.78 11.28 -13.72
CA THR A 63 -11.01 12.38 -13.11
C THR A 63 -10.92 12.23 -11.59
N TYR A 64 -9.96 12.92 -10.96
CA TYR A 64 -9.88 12.98 -9.50
C TYR A 64 -11.19 13.50 -8.88
N GLY A 65 -11.78 14.56 -9.44
CA GLY A 65 -13.04 15.11 -8.95
C GLY A 65 -14.22 14.14 -9.07
N GLN A 66 -14.32 13.41 -10.18
CA GLN A 66 -15.34 12.36 -10.36
C GLN A 66 -15.11 11.17 -9.41
N MET A 67 -13.85 10.75 -9.26
CA MET A 67 -13.45 9.68 -8.35
C MET A 67 -13.83 10.01 -6.91
N TRP A 68 -13.44 11.20 -6.46
CA TRP A 68 -13.70 11.67 -5.11
C TRP A 68 -15.19 11.83 -4.83
N SER A 69 -15.94 12.43 -5.77
CA SER A 69 -17.39 12.60 -5.63
C SER A 69 -18.14 11.27 -5.55
N ALA A 70 -17.72 10.28 -6.35
CA ALA A 70 -18.30 8.94 -6.30
C ALA A 70 -17.97 8.23 -4.98
N ALA A 71 -16.71 8.29 -4.53
CA ALA A 71 -16.29 7.70 -3.26
C ALA A 71 -17.01 8.34 -2.06
N ALA A 72 -17.16 9.66 -2.03
CA ALA A 72 -17.86 10.36 -0.95
C ALA A 72 -19.34 9.98 -0.88
N ARG A 73 -20.01 9.71 -2.02
CA ARG A 73 -21.38 9.17 -2.02
C ARG A 73 -21.45 7.74 -1.48
N VAL A 74 -20.46 6.90 -1.80
CA VAL A 74 -20.34 5.58 -1.19
C VAL A 74 -20.18 5.70 0.32
N ALA A 75 -19.32 6.62 0.79
CA ALA A 75 -19.16 6.91 2.21
C ALA A 75 -20.47 7.32 2.89
N GLY A 76 -21.25 8.18 2.24
CA GLY A 76 -22.59 8.55 2.70
C GLY A 76 -23.56 7.38 2.82
N GLY A 77 -23.57 6.51 1.80
CA GLY A 77 -24.39 5.31 1.84
C GLY A 77 -23.92 4.29 2.88
N LEU A 78 -22.62 4.23 3.18
CA LEU A 78 -22.08 3.41 4.27
C LEU A 78 -22.55 3.96 5.63
N LEU A 79 -22.54 5.28 5.81
CA LEU A 79 -23.06 5.94 7.00
C LEU A 79 -24.56 5.65 7.20
N ASP A 80 -25.36 5.70 6.13
CA ASP A 80 -26.79 5.34 6.16
C ASP A 80 -27.02 3.87 6.56
N GLN A 81 -26.03 3.00 6.35
CA GLN A 81 -26.03 1.60 6.79
C GLN A 81 -25.43 1.40 8.19
N GLY A 82 -25.06 2.47 8.87
CA GLY A 82 -24.55 2.46 10.25
C GLY A 82 -23.05 2.23 10.37
N VAL A 83 -22.28 2.30 9.28
CA VAL A 83 -20.81 2.28 9.34
C VAL A 83 -20.32 3.61 9.93
N GLY A 84 -19.50 3.55 10.98
CA GLY A 84 -18.88 4.71 11.61
C GLY A 84 -17.35 4.63 11.65
N PRO A 85 -16.72 5.61 12.33
CA PRO A 85 -15.27 5.64 12.52
C PRO A 85 -14.74 4.35 13.14
N ALA A 86 -13.60 3.87 12.61
CA ALA A 86 -12.93 2.63 12.97
C ALA A 86 -13.71 1.33 12.71
N ASP A 87 -14.95 1.37 12.18
CA ASP A 87 -15.65 0.16 11.75
C ASP A 87 -14.94 -0.48 10.56
N ARG A 88 -14.86 -1.81 10.59
CA ARG A 88 -14.17 -2.59 9.55
C ARG A 88 -15.17 -2.99 8.49
N VAL A 89 -14.78 -2.82 7.22
CA VAL A 89 -15.61 -3.17 6.07
C VAL A 89 -14.80 -4.00 5.10
N VAL A 90 -15.25 -5.23 4.82
CA VAL A 90 -14.59 -6.10 3.85
C VAL A 90 -14.81 -5.56 2.44
N VAL A 91 -13.73 -5.30 1.70
CA VAL A 91 -13.80 -4.86 0.30
C VAL A 91 -13.50 -6.04 -0.62
N HIS A 92 -14.57 -6.68 -1.11
CA HIS A 92 -14.50 -7.85 -1.98
C HIS A 92 -15.14 -7.59 -3.35
N CYS A 93 -14.62 -6.60 -4.08
CA CYS A 93 -15.08 -6.27 -5.43
C CYS A 93 -14.03 -6.66 -6.50
N PRO A 94 -14.44 -6.92 -7.75
CA PRO A 94 -13.49 -7.03 -8.86
C PRO A 94 -12.67 -5.74 -9.06
N ASN A 95 -11.37 -5.87 -9.33
CA ASN A 95 -10.50 -4.71 -9.59
C ASN A 95 -11.05 -3.82 -10.73
N GLY A 96 -11.21 -2.53 -10.44
CA GLY A 96 -11.73 -1.53 -11.37
C GLY A 96 -12.22 -0.31 -10.61
N PHE A 97 -12.96 0.57 -11.28
CA PHE A 97 -13.50 1.78 -10.64
C PHE A 97 -14.40 1.46 -9.45
N ARG A 98 -15.18 0.38 -9.51
CA ARG A 98 -16.00 -0.07 -8.38
C ARG A 98 -15.16 -0.39 -7.14
N TRP A 99 -14.06 -1.14 -7.30
CA TRP A 99 -13.16 -1.41 -6.17
C TRP A 99 -12.58 -0.10 -5.61
N LEU A 100 -12.20 0.84 -6.49
CA LEU A 100 -11.67 2.15 -6.08
C LEU A 100 -12.69 2.94 -5.25
N TYR A 101 -13.96 2.99 -5.67
CA TYR A 101 -15.03 3.65 -4.93
C TYR A 101 -15.34 2.95 -3.61
N ALA A 102 -15.31 1.62 -3.57
CA ALA A 102 -15.52 0.85 -2.34
C ALA A 102 -14.41 1.13 -1.32
N PHE A 103 -13.14 0.98 -1.73
CA PHE A 103 -11.99 1.24 -0.87
C PHE A 103 -11.97 2.69 -0.37
N LEU A 104 -12.09 3.67 -1.27
CA LEU A 104 -12.08 5.06 -0.89
C LEU A 104 -13.33 5.42 -0.06
N GLY A 105 -14.51 4.91 -0.41
CA GLY A 105 -15.74 5.17 0.34
C GLY A 105 -15.64 4.71 1.78
N VAL A 106 -15.00 3.56 2.06
CA VAL A 106 -14.74 3.11 3.43
C VAL A 106 -13.78 4.07 4.15
N VAL A 107 -12.67 4.45 3.50
CA VAL A 107 -11.70 5.42 4.07
C VAL A 107 -12.38 6.76 4.39
N LEU A 108 -13.22 7.28 3.49
CA LEU A 108 -13.92 8.56 3.67
C LEU A 108 -15.06 8.47 4.70
N ALA A 109 -15.59 7.29 4.97
CA ALA A 109 -16.54 7.06 6.06
C ALA A 109 -15.86 6.99 7.44
N GLY A 110 -14.53 7.13 7.52
CA GLY A 110 -13.75 6.90 8.74
C GLY A 110 -13.55 5.41 9.07
N GLY A 111 -14.04 4.52 8.20
CA GLY A 111 -13.93 3.07 8.37
C GLY A 111 -12.57 2.52 7.95
N VAL A 112 -12.31 1.27 8.32
CA VAL A 112 -11.10 0.52 7.98
C VAL A 112 -11.42 -0.48 6.86
N PRO A 113 -10.85 -0.31 5.66
CA PRO A 113 -10.94 -1.33 4.62
C PRO A 113 -10.24 -2.61 5.07
N VAL A 114 -10.99 -3.71 5.11
CA VAL A 114 -10.46 -5.07 5.26
C VAL A 114 -10.26 -5.66 3.88
N LEU A 115 -9.02 -6.03 3.55
CA LEU A 115 -8.61 -6.45 2.22
C LEU A 115 -8.20 -7.93 2.23
N PRO A 116 -9.07 -8.84 1.77
CA PRO A 116 -8.77 -10.26 1.67
C PRO A 116 -7.70 -10.56 0.62
N ASP A 117 -6.94 -11.62 0.85
CA ASP A 117 -6.11 -12.23 -0.17
C ASP A 117 -7.00 -12.55 -1.41
N PRO A 118 -6.55 -12.20 -2.63
CA PRO A 118 -7.36 -12.36 -3.83
C PRO A 118 -7.67 -13.82 -4.19
N THR A 119 -7.05 -14.79 -3.51
CA THR A 119 -7.29 -16.23 -3.65
C THR A 119 -8.23 -16.80 -2.59
N CYS A 120 -8.77 -15.97 -1.69
CA CYS A 120 -9.72 -16.41 -0.68
C CYS A 120 -10.97 -17.02 -1.31
N SER A 121 -11.41 -18.13 -0.73
CA SER A 121 -12.72 -18.76 -0.99
C SER A 121 -13.83 -18.12 -0.17
N ASP A 122 -15.10 -18.34 -0.54
CA ASP A 122 -16.25 -17.80 0.20
C ASP A 122 -16.23 -18.12 1.70
N PRO A 123 -15.93 -19.37 2.14
CA PRO A 123 -15.80 -19.67 3.58
C PRO A 123 -14.66 -18.90 4.27
N GLU A 124 -13.59 -18.60 3.54
CA GLU A 124 -12.48 -17.79 4.07
C GLU A 124 -12.87 -16.32 4.18
N LEU A 125 -13.71 -15.80 3.27
CA LEU A 125 -14.26 -14.45 3.36
C LEU A 125 -15.22 -14.30 4.55
N GLU A 126 -16.06 -15.31 4.80
CA GLU A 126 -16.92 -15.37 5.99
C GLU A 126 -16.06 -15.36 7.27
N TRP A 127 -15.03 -16.20 7.32
CA TRP A 127 -14.09 -16.23 8.46
C TRP A 127 -13.36 -14.88 8.63
N ILE A 128 -12.92 -14.23 7.54
CA ILE A 128 -12.31 -12.89 7.61
C ILE A 128 -13.31 -11.87 8.17
N ALA A 129 -14.56 -11.88 7.73
CA ALA A 129 -15.58 -10.95 8.22
C ALA A 129 -15.81 -11.12 9.74
N GLU A 130 -15.86 -12.37 10.21
CA GLU A 130 -15.97 -12.70 11.63
C GLU A 130 -14.72 -12.28 12.43
N ASP A 131 -13.52 -12.69 11.99
CA ASP A 131 -12.26 -12.42 12.70
C ASP A 131 -11.92 -10.93 12.74
N SER A 132 -12.16 -10.23 11.63
CA SER A 132 -11.99 -8.77 11.57
C SER A 132 -13.08 -8.03 12.34
N GLY A 133 -14.20 -8.66 12.71
CA GLY A 133 -15.36 -7.97 13.26
C GLY A 133 -15.87 -6.90 12.30
N ALA A 134 -15.88 -7.20 11.00
CA ALA A 134 -16.37 -6.30 9.98
C ALA A 134 -17.90 -6.20 10.07
N VAL A 135 -18.41 -4.97 9.99
CA VAL A 135 -19.86 -4.69 10.08
C VAL A 135 -20.57 -4.87 8.75
N LEU A 136 -19.80 -4.89 7.65
CA LEU A 136 -20.31 -4.99 6.29
C LEU A 136 -19.28 -5.62 5.35
N THR A 137 -19.76 -6.31 4.32
CA THR A 137 -18.98 -6.78 3.17
C THR A 137 -19.48 -6.12 1.90
N LEU A 138 -18.57 -5.49 1.15
CA LEU A 138 -18.81 -4.88 -0.16
C LEU A 138 -18.41 -5.86 -1.27
N ASP A 139 -19.34 -6.72 -1.66
CA ASP A 139 -19.23 -7.68 -2.77
C ASP A 139 -20.24 -7.36 -3.91
N GLY A 140 -21.35 -6.73 -3.57
CA GLY A 140 -22.45 -6.35 -4.43
C GLY A 140 -22.49 -4.85 -4.77
N GLN A 141 -23.67 -4.40 -5.18
CA GLN A 141 -23.91 -3.00 -5.52
C GLN A 141 -23.43 -2.10 -4.37
N LEU A 142 -22.64 -1.08 -4.69
CA LEU A 142 -22.13 -0.18 -3.67
C LEU A 142 -23.27 0.66 -3.10
N PRO A 143 -23.25 0.94 -1.79
CA PRO A 143 -24.20 1.87 -1.19
C PRO A 143 -23.97 3.27 -1.77
N ASP A 144 -25.01 4.09 -1.70
CA ASP A 144 -25.05 5.39 -2.37
C ASP A 144 -25.93 6.33 -1.57
N GLY A 145 -25.34 7.39 -1.03
CA GLY A 145 -26.00 8.34 -0.15
C GLY A 145 -25.53 9.78 -0.38
N VAL A 146 -25.86 10.66 0.57
CA VAL A 146 -25.37 12.04 0.57
C VAL A 146 -23.87 12.04 0.78
N ALA A 147 -23.11 12.74 -0.07
CA ALA A 147 -21.66 12.75 0.01
C ALA A 147 -21.15 13.07 1.43
N PHE A 148 -20.28 12.22 1.95
CA PHE A 148 -19.75 12.28 3.31
C PHE A 148 -18.22 12.17 3.31
N LEU A 149 -17.60 12.85 4.27
CA LEU A 149 -16.19 12.78 4.59
C LEU A 149 -16.09 12.92 6.11
N ASP A 150 -15.50 11.92 6.75
CA ASP A 150 -15.21 11.91 8.18
C ASP A 150 -14.19 13.00 8.59
N GLU A 151 -14.20 13.40 9.86
CA GLU A 151 -13.40 14.53 10.39
C GLU A 151 -11.89 14.26 10.48
N GLY A 152 -11.44 13.03 10.17
CA GLY A 152 -10.03 12.66 10.09
C GLY A 152 -9.65 11.60 11.13
N ALA A 153 -8.39 11.16 11.07
CA ALA A 153 -7.88 10.11 11.95
C ALA A 153 -6.47 10.46 12.44
N ALA A 154 -6.09 9.95 13.60
CA ALA A 154 -4.74 10.09 14.11
C ALA A 154 -3.74 9.20 13.34
N PRO A 155 -2.45 9.57 13.30
CA PRO A 155 -1.42 8.79 12.60
C PRO A 155 -1.30 7.34 13.08
N ASP A 156 -1.57 7.05 14.34
CA ASP A 156 -1.47 5.71 14.93
C ASP A 156 -2.77 4.90 14.87
N GLU A 157 -3.87 5.47 14.36
CA GLU A 157 -5.10 4.73 14.10
C GLU A 157 -4.96 3.83 12.86
N LEU A 158 -5.72 2.74 12.86
CA LEU A 158 -5.70 1.73 11.81
C LEU A 158 -6.24 2.33 10.49
N ALA A 159 -5.45 2.24 9.42
CA ALA A 159 -5.86 2.72 8.10
C ALA A 159 -6.36 1.59 7.21
N VAL A 160 -5.70 0.42 7.24
CA VAL A 160 -6.03 -0.74 6.41
C VAL A 160 -5.70 -2.03 7.16
N LEU A 161 -6.55 -3.05 6.99
CA LEU A 161 -6.30 -4.40 7.50
C LEU A 161 -6.17 -5.38 6.34
N TYR A 162 -4.96 -5.91 6.11
CA TYR A 162 -4.70 -6.88 5.04
C TYR A 162 -4.79 -8.31 5.57
N TYR A 163 -5.69 -9.14 5.04
CA TYR A 163 -5.67 -10.58 5.33
C TYR A 163 -4.81 -11.31 4.32
N VAL A 164 -3.70 -11.88 4.79
CA VAL A 164 -2.73 -12.56 3.91
C VAL A 164 -2.55 -14.03 4.31
N ARG A 165 -2.13 -14.83 3.33
CA ARG A 165 -1.92 -16.27 3.54
C ARG A 165 -0.65 -16.52 4.36
N LYS A 166 -0.78 -17.19 5.52
CA LYS A 166 0.38 -17.61 6.32
C LYS A 166 1.18 -18.68 5.58
N ARG A 167 2.50 -18.69 5.78
CA ARG A 167 3.36 -19.79 5.33
C ARG A 167 3.03 -21.05 6.14
N GLY A 168 2.44 -22.05 5.49
CA GLY A 168 1.94 -23.27 6.15
C GLY A 168 0.41 -23.42 6.16
N GLY A 169 -0.32 -22.42 5.65
CA GLY A 169 -1.79 -22.44 5.55
C GLY A 169 -2.46 -21.51 6.56
N GLY A 170 -3.75 -21.22 6.34
CA GLY A 170 -4.50 -20.24 7.13
C GLY A 170 -4.23 -18.78 6.73
N LEU A 171 -4.89 -17.86 7.43
CA LEU A 171 -4.85 -16.42 7.19
C LEU A 171 -4.50 -15.67 8.48
N HIS A 172 -3.96 -14.46 8.36
CA HIS A 172 -3.87 -13.47 9.44
C HIS A 172 -4.11 -12.07 8.90
N GLY A 173 -4.64 -11.21 9.76
CA GLY A 173 -4.73 -9.78 9.52
C GLY A 173 -3.42 -9.07 9.86
N VAL A 174 -2.89 -8.28 8.93
CA VAL A 174 -1.76 -7.37 9.11
C VAL A 174 -2.31 -5.96 9.28
N GLU A 175 -2.08 -5.39 10.46
CA GLU A 175 -2.53 -4.04 10.81
C GLU A 175 -1.56 -2.99 10.27
N LEU A 176 -2.05 -2.10 9.39
CA LEU A 176 -1.29 -0.92 8.96
C LEU A 176 -2.02 0.35 9.38
N THR A 177 -1.34 1.13 10.22
CA THR A 177 -1.79 2.45 10.67
C THR A 177 -1.70 3.49 9.55
N ASN A 178 -2.32 4.65 9.77
CA ASN A 178 -2.16 5.81 8.87
C ASN A 178 -0.68 6.15 8.66
N GLU A 179 0.12 6.21 9.72
CA GLU A 179 1.57 6.44 9.65
C GLU A 179 2.27 5.39 8.77
N ASN A 180 1.90 4.11 8.87
CA ASN A 180 2.50 3.06 8.04
C ASN A 180 2.20 3.26 6.55
N ILE A 181 0.94 3.53 6.20
CA ILE A 181 0.51 3.72 4.81
C ILE A 181 1.10 4.99 4.23
N LEU A 182 1.03 6.11 4.96
CA LEU A 182 1.57 7.40 4.52
C LEU A 182 3.09 7.35 4.33
N SER A 183 3.80 6.68 5.24
CA SER A 183 5.26 6.48 5.09
C SER A 183 5.60 5.63 3.87
N THR A 184 4.78 4.61 3.57
CA THR A 184 4.92 3.81 2.34
C THR A 184 4.71 4.67 1.10
N ILE A 185 3.67 5.51 1.11
CA ILE A 185 3.37 6.44 0.02
C ILE A 185 4.55 7.37 -0.24
N GLU A 186 5.06 8.05 0.79
CA GLU A 186 6.21 8.95 0.65
C GLU A 186 7.47 8.24 0.16
N ALA A 187 7.76 7.07 0.71
CA ALA A 187 8.89 6.26 0.29
C ALA A 187 8.82 5.90 -1.20
N VAL A 188 7.63 5.51 -1.68
CA VAL A 188 7.44 5.12 -3.09
C VAL A 188 7.40 6.34 -4.02
N VAL A 189 6.73 7.43 -3.63
CA VAL A 189 6.72 8.68 -4.42
C VAL A 189 8.14 9.16 -4.65
N HIS A 190 8.96 9.21 -3.60
CA HIS A 190 10.36 9.59 -3.67
C HIS A 190 11.18 8.60 -4.50
N ALA A 191 11.10 7.30 -4.19
CA ALA A 191 11.91 6.28 -4.84
C ALA A 191 11.50 5.98 -6.30
N MET A 192 10.31 6.35 -6.73
CA MET A 192 9.89 6.19 -8.13
C MET A 192 9.88 7.50 -8.89
N ASP A 193 10.23 8.62 -8.24
CA ASP A 193 10.22 9.97 -8.81
C ASP A 193 8.83 10.28 -9.40
N LEU A 194 7.77 9.97 -8.64
CA LEU A 194 6.40 10.13 -9.07
C LEU A 194 6.01 11.60 -8.98
N THR A 195 5.54 12.14 -10.10
CA THR A 195 5.04 13.51 -10.17
C THR A 195 3.69 13.54 -10.89
N ALA A 196 2.87 14.56 -10.62
CA ALA A 196 1.57 14.70 -11.28
C ALA A 196 1.71 14.75 -12.81
N GLU A 197 2.82 15.32 -13.32
CA GLU A 197 3.11 15.43 -14.73
C GLU A 197 3.70 14.15 -15.30
N GLY A 198 2.86 13.39 -16.03
CA GLY A 198 3.31 12.26 -16.83
C GLY A 198 3.42 10.93 -16.11
N ALA A 199 3.26 10.86 -14.79
CA ALA A 199 3.23 9.58 -14.08
C ALA A 199 1.96 8.79 -14.43
N ARG A 200 2.15 7.64 -15.07
CA ARG A 200 1.09 6.66 -15.34
C ARG A 200 1.52 5.29 -14.84
N THR A 201 0.79 4.76 -13.87
CA THR A 201 1.12 3.47 -13.23
C THR A 201 0.16 2.40 -13.70
N VAL A 202 0.68 1.38 -14.38
CA VAL A 202 -0.11 0.19 -14.71
C VAL A 202 -0.22 -0.68 -13.46
N LEU A 203 -1.45 -0.94 -13.02
CA LEU A 203 -1.71 -1.84 -11.89
C LEU A 203 -1.43 -3.27 -12.34
N THR A 204 -0.43 -3.91 -11.74
CA THR A 204 -0.01 -5.29 -12.06
C THR A 204 -0.24 -6.26 -10.92
N ALA A 205 -0.46 -5.77 -9.71
CA ALA A 205 -0.86 -6.56 -8.55
C ALA A 205 -2.37 -6.38 -8.24
N PRO A 206 -3.03 -7.38 -7.64
CA PRO A 206 -4.41 -7.23 -7.19
C PRO A 206 -4.54 -6.09 -6.15
N LEU A 207 -5.58 -5.28 -6.26
CA LEU A 207 -5.74 -4.08 -5.42
C LEU A 207 -5.93 -4.41 -3.93
N SER A 208 -6.45 -5.60 -3.62
CA SER A 208 -6.55 -6.10 -2.24
C SER A 208 -5.20 -6.48 -1.59
N THR A 209 -4.09 -6.45 -2.34
CA THR A 209 -2.75 -6.69 -1.78
C THR A 209 -2.03 -5.38 -1.50
N ALA A 210 -1.13 -5.34 -0.50
CA ALA A 210 -0.31 -4.17 -0.22
C ALA A 210 0.51 -3.71 -1.45
N ALA A 211 0.99 -4.65 -2.27
CA ALA A 211 1.67 -4.32 -3.53
C ALA A 211 0.75 -3.59 -4.53
N GLY A 212 -0.53 -3.94 -4.59
CA GLY A 212 -1.50 -3.31 -5.51
C GLY A 212 -2.01 -1.96 -4.99
N SER A 213 -2.47 -1.91 -3.74
CA SER A 213 -3.00 -0.68 -3.14
C SER A 213 -1.90 0.24 -2.61
N ALA A 214 -1.15 -0.19 -1.59
CA ALA A 214 -0.18 0.66 -0.91
C ALA A 214 1.04 1.05 -1.75
N VAL A 215 1.46 0.22 -2.72
CA VAL A 215 2.67 0.48 -3.54
C VAL A 215 2.36 1.01 -4.93
N GLN A 216 1.25 0.63 -5.56
CA GLN A 216 0.93 1.07 -6.93
C GLN A 216 -0.17 2.12 -6.97
N LEU A 217 -1.31 1.88 -6.32
CA LEU A 217 -2.47 2.77 -6.38
C LEU A 217 -2.23 4.07 -5.60
N LEU A 218 -2.05 3.96 -4.28
CA LEU A 218 -2.04 5.10 -3.37
C LEU A 218 -0.90 6.10 -3.67
N PRO A 219 0.36 5.68 -3.92
CA PRO A 219 1.43 6.63 -4.23
C PRO A 219 1.18 7.38 -5.54
N THR A 220 0.60 6.70 -6.53
CA THR A 220 0.24 7.33 -7.81
C THR A 220 -0.86 8.37 -7.62
N LEU A 221 -1.88 8.06 -6.82
CA LEU A 221 -2.97 8.99 -6.53
C LEU A 221 -2.50 10.17 -5.67
N ALA A 222 -1.68 9.93 -4.66
CA ALA A 222 -1.09 10.98 -3.82
C ALA A 222 -0.24 11.95 -4.63
N ALA A 223 0.54 11.45 -5.60
CA ALA A 223 1.36 12.28 -6.50
C ALA A 223 0.56 13.00 -7.60
N GLY A 224 -0.76 12.79 -7.74
CA GLY A 224 -1.57 13.40 -8.80
C GLY A 224 -1.41 12.73 -10.18
N GLY A 225 -0.86 11.52 -10.22
CA GLY A 225 -0.65 10.73 -11.43
C GLY A 225 -1.92 9.99 -11.90
N THR A 226 -1.78 9.09 -12.87
CA THR A 226 -2.89 8.27 -13.38
C THR A 226 -2.63 6.78 -13.16
N VAL A 227 -3.57 6.06 -12.56
CA VAL A 227 -3.53 4.60 -12.53
C VAL A 227 -4.22 3.99 -13.75
N VAL A 228 -3.65 2.93 -14.30
CA VAL A 228 -4.20 2.21 -15.44
C VAL A 228 -4.53 0.80 -14.96
N ALA A 229 -5.82 0.51 -14.83
CA ALA A 229 -6.31 -0.79 -14.38
C ALA A 229 -6.19 -1.81 -15.52
N ALA A 230 -5.04 -2.50 -15.59
CA ALA A 230 -4.91 -3.70 -16.40
C ALA A 230 -5.63 -4.84 -15.66
N GLY A 231 -6.95 -4.95 -15.82
CA GLY A 231 -7.79 -5.90 -15.05
C GLY A 231 -7.28 -7.35 -15.04
N ALA A 232 -7.83 -8.16 -14.11
CA ALA A 232 -7.32 -9.42 -13.52
C ALA A 232 -6.60 -10.48 -14.39
N ARG A 233 -6.67 -10.45 -15.72
CA ARG A 233 -5.88 -11.35 -16.58
C ARG A 233 -4.51 -10.73 -16.84
N GLY A 234 -3.58 -11.00 -15.94
CA GLY A 234 -2.18 -10.61 -16.07
C GLY A 234 -1.59 -11.12 -17.39
N VAL A 235 -1.20 -10.20 -18.27
CA VAL A 235 -0.40 -10.56 -19.43
C VAL A 235 1.00 -10.86 -18.92
N ARG A 236 1.40 -12.13 -18.94
CA ARG A 236 2.79 -12.51 -18.63
C ARG A 236 3.67 -12.15 -19.81
N VAL A 237 4.29 -10.97 -19.75
CA VAL A 237 5.29 -10.55 -20.72
C VAL A 237 6.68 -10.95 -20.21
N PRO A 238 7.46 -11.75 -20.97
CA PRO A 238 8.84 -12.04 -20.62
C PRO A 238 9.64 -10.74 -20.45
N TRP A 239 10.43 -10.65 -19.37
CA TRP A 239 11.19 -9.43 -19.04
C TRP A 239 12.05 -8.93 -20.22
N ARG A 240 12.61 -9.85 -21.01
CA ARG A 240 13.45 -9.54 -22.19
C ARG A 240 12.70 -8.73 -23.25
N HIS A 241 11.39 -8.97 -23.41
CA HIS A 241 10.57 -8.22 -24.36
C HIS A 241 10.31 -6.81 -23.82
N LEU A 242 9.97 -6.66 -22.53
CA LEU A 242 9.83 -5.34 -21.91
C LEU A 242 11.14 -4.54 -22.00
N ARG A 243 12.30 -5.16 -21.75
CA ARG A 243 13.58 -4.48 -21.86
C ARG A 243 13.90 -4.06 -23.31
N ALA A 244 13.59 -4.90 -24.29
CA ALA A 244 13.79 -4.58 -25.70
C ALA A 244 12.85 -3.45 -26.18
N SER A 245 11.59 -3.44 -25.72
CA SER A 245 10.62 -2.40 -26.05
C SER A 245 10.89 -1.07 -25.33
N PHE A 246 11.47 -1.12 -24.13
CA PHE A 246 11.76 0.05 -23.29
C PHE A 246 13.24 0.07 -22.85
N PRO A 247 14.19 0.26 -23.78
CA PRO A 247 15.62 0.15 -23.48
C PRO A 247 16.09 1.23 -22.50
N ALA A 248 15.49 2.42 -22.55
CA ALA A 248 15.80 3.54 -21.66
C ALA A 248 15.09 3.48 -20.29
N ALA A 249 14.19 2.52 -20.07
CA ALA A 249 13.44 2.46 -18.82
C ALA A 249 14.33 2.09 -17.63
N ARG A 250 14.17 2.82 -16.53
CA ARG A 250 14.66 2.38 -15.21
C ARG A 250 13.95 1.07 -14.87
N CYS A 251 14.71 0.06 -14.46
CA CYS A 251 14.19 -1.23 -14.03
C CYS A 251 14.73 -1.54 -12.65
N VAL A 252 13.89 -1.36 -11.66
CA VAL A 252 14.19 -1.67 -10.27
C VAL A 252 13.76 -3.10 -9.93
N ARG A 253 14.31 -3.66 -8.86
CA ARG A 253 13.82 -4.91 -8.26
C ARG A 253 13.52 -4.64 -6.80
N GLY A 254 12.29 -4.87 -6.36
CA GLY A 254 11.89 -4.66 -4.98
C GLY A 254 11.64 -5.96 -4.22
N TRP A 255 11.66 -5.87 -2.91
CA TRP A 255 11.12 -6.86 -1.99
C TRP A 255 10.31 -6.17 -0.91
N GLY A 256 9.25 -6.84 -0.49
CA GLY A 256 8.41 -6.46 0.63
C GLY A 256 7.31 -7.48 0.82
N VAL A 257 6.66 -7.39 1.97
CA VAL A 257 5.50 -8.17 2.39
C VAL A 257 4.45 -7.22 2.96
N ALA A 258 3.25 -7.69 3.28
CA ALA A 258 2.20 -6.81 3.81
C ALA A 258 2.68 -6.09 5.09
N GLU A 259 3.45 -6.79 5.92
CA GLU A 259 4.03 -6.33 7.18
C GLU A 259 5.05 -5.20 7.00
N THR A 260 5.55 -4.95 5.79
CA THR A 260 6.44 -3.81 5.50
C THR A 260 5.74 -2.69 4.74
N GLY A 261 4.41 -2.73 4.60
CA GLY A 261 3.65 -1.83 3.73
C GLY A 261 3.66 -2.26 2.25
N GLY A 262 4.04 -3.50 1.95
CA GLY A 262 4.10 -4.06 0.59
C GLY A 262 5.44 -3.85 -0.13
N ILE A 263 6.33 -3.00 0.39
CA ILE A 263 7.68 -2.79 -0.12
C ILE A 263 8.61 -2.34 1.01
N GLY A 264 9.88 -2.72 0.99
CA GLY A 264 10.85 -2.28 2.01
C GLY A 264 12.30 -2.25 1.52
N LEU A 265 12.62 -3.06 0.51
CA LEU A 265 13.93 -3.07 -0.15
C LEU A 265 13.76 -2.82 -1.62
N LEU A 266 14.73 -2.13 -2.21
CA LEU A 266 14.70 -1.84 -3.63
C LEU A 266 16.13 -1.81 -4.19
N LEU A 267 16.33 -2.40 -5.37
CA LEU A 267 17.60 -2.49 -6.08
C LEU A 267 17.55 -1.62 -7.33
N PRO A 268 18.32 -0.52 -7.38
CA PRO A 268 18.43 0.34 -8.55
C PRO A 268 18.94 -0.38 -9.81
N THR A 269 18.57 0.16 -10.97
CA THR A 269 18.85 -0.45 -12.30
C THR A 269 20.33 -0.71 -12.55
N ASP A 270 21.17 0.25 -12.19
CA ASP A 270 22.63 0.25 -12.34
C ASP A 270 23.30 -0.82 -11.46
N GLN A 271 22.71 -1.15 -10.31
CA GLN A 271 23.23 -2.15 -9.38
C GLN A 271 22.84 -3.59 -9.74
N ARG A 272 21.86 -3.79 -10.62
CA ARG A 272 21.32 -5.14 -10.93
C ARG A 272 22.33 -6.07 -11.58
N ALA A 273 23.22 -5.55 -12.43
CA ALA A 273 24.21 -6.36 -13.12
C ALA A 273 25.28 -6.88 -12.15
N ALA A 274 25.73 -6.03 -11.22
CA ALA A 274 26.69 -6.39 -10.19
C ALA A 274 26.08 -7.29 -9.10
N HIS A 275 24.78 -7.15 -8.82
CA HIS A 275 24.09 -7.86 -7.74
C HIS A 275 22.86 -8.66 -8.22
N PRO A 276 23.02 -9.65 -9.10
CA PRO A 276 21.90 -10.31 -9.80
C PRO A 276 20.95 -11.09 -8.89
N ARG A 277 21.42 -11.50 -7.70
CA ARG A 277 20.64 -12.22 -6.68
C ARG A 277 20.14 -11.33 -5.54
N SER A 278 20.55 -10.06 -5.50
CA SER A 278 20.09 -9.14 -4.46
C SER A 278 18.62 -8.78 -4.62
N VAL A 279 17.96 -8.54 -3.50
CA VAL A 279 16.61 -7.99 -3.41
C VAL A 279 16.60 -6.48 -3.18
N GLY A 280 17.77 -5.87 -2.99
CA GLY A 280 17.91 -4.43 -2.85
C GLY A 280 18.52 -4.00 -1.52
N VAL A 281 18.42 -2.70 -1.30
CA VAL A 281 18.84 -2.00 -0.09
C VAL A 281 17.64 -1.31 0.52
N PRO A 282 17.63 -1.04 1.84
CA PRO A 282 16.53 -0.34 2.47
C PRO A 282 16.37 1.09 1.95
N PHE A 283 15.14 1.59 1.94
CA PHE A 283 14.77 2.96 1.57
C PHE A 283 13.57 3.44 2.37
N GLY A 284 13.25 4.74 2.29
CA GLY A 284 12.04 5.29 2.94
C GLY A 284 12.04 5.15 4.47
N GLY A 285 13.21 5.28 5.10
CA GLY A 285 13.36 5.07 6.55
C GLY A 285 13.40 3.62 7.01
N MET A 286 13.33 2.65 6.10
CA MET A 286 13.61 1.25 6.44
C MET A 286 15.06 1.09 6.91
N GLU A 287 15.26 0.21 7.87
CA GLU A 287 16.53 -0.31 8.33
C GLU A 287 16.45 -1.83 8.37
N VAL A 288 17.58 -2.50 8.14
CA VAL A 288 17.66 -3.95 8.23
C VAL A 288 18.83 -4.41 9.09
N ALA A 289 18.66 -5.55 9.76
CA ALA A 289 19.69 -6.23 10.53
C ALA A 289 19.67 -7.72 10.22
N LEU A 290 20.78 -8.41 10.48
CA LEU A 290 20.87 -9.86 10.42
C LEU A 290 20.82 -10.42 11.84
N LEU A 291 20.01 -11.45 12.05
CA LEU A 291 19.91 -12.22 13.28
C LEU A 291 20.47 -13.62 13.07
N GLY A 292 21.33 -14.08 13.97
CA GLY A 292 21.87 -15.44 13.95
C GLY A 292 23.37 -15.52 14.17
N PRO A 293 23.93 -16.72 14.35
CA PRO A 293 25.32 -16.93 14.76
C PRO A 293 26.38 -16.48 13.73
N ALA A 294 25.98 -16.14 12.51
CA ALA A 294 26.86 -15.64 11.46
C ALA A 294 26.50 -14.22 11.00
N ALA A 295 25.68 -13.49 11.77
CA ALA A 295 25.20 -12.16 11.40
C ALA A 295 26.33 -11.16 11.16
N ASP A 296 27.39 -11.21 11.96
CA ASP A 296 28.62 -10.41 11.84
C ASP A 296 29.41 -10.73 10.55
N ARG A 297 29.23 -11.93 10.00
CA ARG A 297 29.80 -12.38 8.73
C ARG A 297 28.86 -12.15 7.55
N GLY A 298 27.70 -11.51 7.76
CA GLY A 298 26.75 -11.18 6.70
C GLY A 298 25.73 -12.28 6.39
N GLU A 299 25.57 -13.28 7.26
CA GLU A 299 24.58 -14.36 7.09
C GLU A 299 23.64 -14.45 8.30
N GLY A 300 22.33 -14.43 8.04
CA GLY A 300 21.33 -14.55 9.10
C GLY A 300 19.92 -14.33 8.60
N GLU A 301 18.97 -14.42 9.53
CA GLU A 301 17.60 -13.99 9.32
C GLU A 301 17.54 -12.47 9.18
N LEU A 302 16.77 -11.99 8.20
CA LEU A 302 16.64 -10.57 7.92
C LEU A 302 15.58 -9.93 8.81
N LEU A 303 16.00 -9.08 9.72
CA LEU A 303 15.12 -8.24 10.53
C LEU A 303 14.90 -6.91 9.82
N CYS A 304 13.65 -6.42 9.84
CA CYS A 304 13.27 -5.13 9.28
C CYS A 304 12.74 -4.21 10.37
N ARG A 305 13.08 -2.92 10.30
CA ARG A 305 12.55 -1.88 11.18
C ARG A 305 12.38 -0.59 10.38
N GLY A 306 11.23 0.05 10.46
CA GLY A 306 10.99 1.29 9.73
C GLY A 306 9.58 1.81 9.95
N PRO A 307 9.25 2.98 9.39
CA PRO A 307 7.96 3.62 9.63
C PRO A 307 6.81 2.93 8.89
N SER A 308 7.08 2.18 7.82
CA SER A 308 6.08 1.37 7.11
C SER A 308 5.84 -0.01 7.72
N VAL A 309 6.60 -0.40 8.75
CA VAL A 309 6.50 -1.75 9.34
C VAL A 309 5.27 -1.85 10.25
N ALA A 310 4.43 -2.85 9.99
CA ALA A 310 3.27 -3.20 10.81
C ALA A 310 3.70 -3.43 12.25
N ARG A 311 2.92 -2.92 13.20
CA ARG A 311 3.25 -3.06 14.62
C ARG A 311 2.73 -4.37 15.22
N ARG A 312 1.65 -4.93 14.66
CA ARG A 312 0.93 -6.08 15.21
C ARG A 312 0.23 -6.87 14.11
N TYR A 313 -0.06 -8.14 14.42
CA TYR A 313 -1.08 -8.90 13.72
C TYR A 313 -2.41 -8.76 14.45
N TRP A 314 -3.48 -8.65 13.67
CA TRP A 314 -4.84 -8.54 14.17
C TRP A 314 -5.25 -9.79 14.95
N ASN A 315 -5.75 -9.59 16.17
CA ASN A 315 -6.19 -10.64 17.08
C ASN A 315 -5.18 -11.78 17.34
N ASP A 316 -3.88 -11.55 17.10
CA ASP A 316 -2.84 -12.57 17.23
C ASP A 316 -1.62 -12.02 18.02
N PRO A 317 -1.76 -11.85 19.36
CA PRO A 317 -0.69 -11.31 20.21
C PRO A 317 0.52 -12.25 20.32
N GLU A 318 0.31 -13.57 20.12
CA GLU A 318 1.40 -14.56 20.12
C GLU A 318 2.27 -14.41 18.86
N ALA A 319 1.68 -14.27 17.67
CA ALA A 319 2.46 -13.99 16.46
C ALA A 319 3.09 -12.59 16.44
N THR A 320 2.55 -11.66 17.23
CA THR A 320 3.05 -10.29 17.35
C THR A 320 4.30 -10.17 18.23
N ALA A 321 4.43 -11.03 19.25
CA ALA A 321 5.50 -10.97 20.26
C ALA A 321 6.84 -11.52 19.75
#